data_AF-A0A9D1P8D1-F1
#
_entry.id   AF-A0A9D1P8D1-F1
#
_cell.length_a   1.000
_cell.length_b   1.000
_cell.length_c   1.000
_cell.angle_alpha   90.00
_cell.angle_beta   90.00
_cell.angle_gamma   90.00
#
_symmetry.space_group_name_H-M   'P 1'
#
loop_
_entity.id
_entity.type
_entity.pdbx_description
1 polymer ?
#
loop_
_entity_poly.entity_id
_entity_poly.type
_entity_poly.pdbx_seq_one_letter_code
_entity_poly.pdbx_strand_id
1 'polypeptide(L)'
;FLKSHAVFEEDAQARVEQFFHILRAVGMVRGSVITPEGKFDETIYSCCIDAANGMYYYTTYFNSRVTAISLFDEPLNGNTARAFPLERAPQFHYVNRA
;
A
#
# COMPACT_ATOMS: atom_id res chain seq x y z
N PHE A 1 17.06 -7.98 7.70
CA PHE A 1 17.00 -7.61 9.12
C PHE A 1 15.57 -7.31 9.57
N LEU A 2 14.91 -6.27 9.03
CA LEU A 2 13.56 -5.83 9.44
C LEU A 2 12.51 -6.95 9.42
N LYS A 3 12.36 -7.67 8.31
CA LYS A 3 11.46 -8.83 8.22
C LYS A 3 11.70 -9.88 9.31
N SER A 4 12.97 -10.21 9.57
CA SER A 4 13.36 -11.31 10.47
C SER A 4 13.14 -10.99 11.94
N HIS A 5 13.05 -9.71 12.31
CA HIS A 5 12.86 -9.25 13.69
C HIS A 5 11.52 -8.54 13.88
N ALA A 6 10.69 -8.48 12.84
CA ALA A 6 9.36 -7.92 12.94
C ALA A 6 8.47 -8.86 13.75
N VAL A 7 7.82 -8.30 14.77
CA VAL A 7 6.80 -8.99 15.56
C VAL A 7 5.48 -8.84 14.81
N PHE A 8 4.80 -9.95 14.55
CA PHE A 8 3.47 -9.98 13.94
C PHE A 8 2.46 -10.41 15.00
N GLU A 9 1.35 -9.68 15.07
CA GLU A 9 0.21 -10.07 15.89
C GLU A 9 -0.66 -11.10 15.16
N GLU A 10 -1.60 -11.73 15.87
CA GLU A 10 -2.53 -12.70 15.27
C GLU A 10 -3.59 -12.01 14.40
N ASP A 11 -3.95 -10.77 14.71
CA ASP A 11 -4.93 -10.00 13.97
C ASP A 11 -4.47 -9.70 12.54
N ALA A 12 -5.38 -9.91 11.57
CA ALA A 12 -5.06 -9.74 10.16
C ALA A 12 -4.74 -8.28 9.78
N GLN A 13 -5.43 -7.30 10.39
CA GLN A 13 -5.20 -5.89 10.11
C GLN A 13 -3.83 -5.46 10.64
N ALA A 14 -3.51 -5.83 11.88
CA ALA A 14 -2.22 -5.58 12.49
C ALA A 14 -1.06 -6.19 11.67
N ARG A 15 -1.25 -7.38 11.10
CA ARG A 15 -0.26 -8.01 10.21
C ARG A 15 -0.02 -7.22 8.92
N VAL A 16 -1.10 -6.71 8.30
CA VAL A 16 -1.00 -5.88 7.09
C VAL A 16 -0.29 -4.57 7.42
N GLU A 17 -0.64 -3.92 8.53
CA GLU A 17 0.03 -2.69 8.97
C GLU A 17 1.52 -2.92 9.23
N GLN A 18 1.87 -3.99 9.93
CA GLN A 18 3.25 -4.35 10.21
C GLN A 18 4.05 -4.62 8.93
N PHE A 19 3.41 -5.24 7.93
CA PHE A 19 4.01 -5.42 6.61
C PHE A 19 4.32 -4.07 5.94
N PHE A 20 3.39 -3.12 6.00
CA PHE A 20 3.63 -1.76 5.49
C PHE A 20 4.70 -1.02 6.28
N HIS A 21 4.84 -1.23 7.59
CA HIS A 21 5.96 -0.67 8.36
C HIS A 21 7.33 -1.14 7.85
N ILE A 22 7.46 -2.42 7.50
CA ILE A 22 8.69 -2.96 6.91
C ILE A 22 8.96 -2.33 5.53
N LEU A 23 7.94 -2.22 4.67
CA LEU A 23 8.11 -1.62 3.34
C LEU A 23 8.45 -0.13 3.41
N ARG A 24 7.82 0.61 4.32
CA ARG A 24 8.09 2.05 4.51
C ARG A 24 9.53 2.32 4.94
N ALA A 25 10.15 1.41 5.70
CA ALA A 25 11.54 1.55 6.13
C ALA A 25 12.56 1.47 4.99
N VAL A 26 12.17 0.95 3.82
CA VAL A 26 13.00 0.92 2.60
C VAL A 26 12.42 1.81 1.48
N GLY A 27 11.40 2.60 1.79
CA GLY A 27 10.79 3.52 0.82
C GLY A 27 11.72 4.68 0.48
N MET A 28 11.80 5.02 -0.81
CA MET A 28 12.56 6.16 -1.30
C MET A 28 11.73 7.44 -1.13
N VAL A 29 12.30 8.40 -0.40
CA VAL A 29 11.70 9.73 -0.22
C VAL A 29 12.10 10.58 -1.41
N ARG A 30 11.15 11.30 -2.02
CA ARG A 30 11.44 12.21 -3.13
C ARG A 30 12.62 13.12 -2.81
N GLY A 31 13.65 13.07 -3.65
CA GLY A 31 14.88 13.86 -3.48
C GLY A 31 16.01 13.15 -2.74
N SER A 32 15.77 11.99 -2.12
CA SER A 32 16.85 11.21 -1.49
C SER A 32 17.77 10.54 -2.51
N VAL A 33 17.24 10.24 -3.70
CA VAL A 33 17.96 9.59 -4.79
C VAL A 33 17.70 10.36 -6.09
N ILE A 34 18.77 10.62 -6.83
CA ILE A 34 18.74 11.26 -8.14
C ILE A 34 19.32 10.28 -9.15
N THR A 35 18.58 9.99 -10.21
CA THR A 35 19.04 9.10 -11.28
C THR A 35 20.12 9.78 -12.12
N PRO A 36 20.89 9.02 -12.94
CA PRO A 36 21.87 9.60 -13.86
C PRO A 36 21.27 10.65 -14.82
N GLU A 37 19.97 10.55 -15.11
CA GLU A 37 19.22 11.49 -15.95
C GLU A 37 18.70 12.72 -15.18
N GLY A 38 19.05 12.87 -13.89
CA GLY A 38 18.64 14.00 -13.06
C GLY A 38 17.20 13.92 -12.54
N LYS A 39 16.57 12.74 -12.59
CA LYS A 39 15.20 12.54 -12.07
C LYS A 39 15.24 12.12 -10.60
N PHE A 40 14.20 12.45 -9.84
CA PHE A 40 14.05 11.95 -8.48
C PHE A 40 13.48 10.53 -8.50
N ASP A 41 14.16 9.61 -7.82
CA ASP A 41 13.62 8.28 -7.55
C ASP A 41 12.83 8.32 -6.24
N GLU A 42 11.61 7.80 -6.27
CA GLU A 42 10.67 7.81 -5.15
C GLU A 42 9.80 6.55 -5.18
N THR A 43 9.40 6.07 -4.00
CA THR A 43 8.48 4.93 -3.92
C THR A 43 7.06 5.41 -4.21
N ILE A 44 6.61 5.22 -5.46
CA ILE A 44 5.31 5.70 -5.96
C ILE A 44 4.13 5.04 -5.23
N TYR A 45 4.22 3.73 -5.00
CA TYR A 45 3.22 2.95 -4.28
C TYR A 45 3.86 1.74 -3.60
N SER A 46 3.20 1.21 -2.57
CA SER A 46 3.55 -0.04 -1.90
C SER A 46 2.30 -0.90 -1.78
N CYS A 47 2.45 -2.21 -1.91
CA CYS A 47 1.32 -3.13 -1.83
C CYS A 47 1.64 -4.40 -1.03
N CYS A 48 0.57 -5.04 -0.54
CA CYS A 48 0.58 -6.30 0.17
C CYS A 48 -0.57 -7.16 -0.38
N ILE A 49 -0.34 -8.46 -0.58
CA ILE A 49 -1.34 -9.37 -1.12
C ILE A 49 -1.54 -10.50 -0.12
N ASP A 50 -2.78 -10.69 0.31
CA ASP A 50 -3.21 -11.90 1.00
C ASP A 50 -3.87 -12.84 -0.01
N ALA A 51 -3.08 -13.77 -0.52
CA ALA A 51 -3.52 -14.73 -1.53
C ALA A 51 -4.53 -15.74 -0.99
N ALA A 52 -4.57 -16.00 0.32
CA ALA A 52 -5.50 -16.96 0.91
C ALA A 52 -6.92 -16.37 0.97
N ASN A 53 -7.04 -15.10 1.29
CA ASN A 53 -8.32 -14.38 1.38
C ASN A 53 -8.67 -13.58 0.12
N GLY A 54 -7.80 -13.60 -0.90
CA GLY A 54 -8.01 -12.86 -2.15
C GLY A 54 -7.96 -11.34 -1.97
N MET A 55 -7.20 -10.82 -1.00
CA MET A 55 -7.16 -9.40 -0.68
C MET A 55 -5.92 -8.73 -1.24
N TYR A 56 -6.11 -7.56 -1.85
CA TYR A 56 -5.04 -6.69 -2.35
C TYR A 56 -5.05 -5.37 -1.58
N TYR A 57 -3.98 -5.08 -0.86
CA TYR A 57 -3.80 -3.86 -0.09
C TYR A 57 -2.77 -2.95 -0.74
N TYR A 58 -3.00 -1.65 -0.77
CA TYR A 58 -2.00 -0.70 -1.24
C TYR A 58 -2.03 0.64 -0.49
N THR A 59 -0.90 1.33 -0.53
CA THR A 59 -0.74 2.74 -0.16
C THR A 59 0.02 3.44 -1.29
N THR A 60 -0.13 4.76 -1.42
CA THR A 60 0.62 5.56 -2.39
C THR A 60 1.54 6.52 -1.66
N TYR A 61 2.49 7.12 -2.39
CA TYR A 61 3.40 8.11 -1.82
C TYR A 61 2.66 9.26 -1.11
N PHE A 62 1.57 9.73 -1.70
CA PHE A 62 0.77 10.86 -1.20
C PHE A 62 -0.41 10.41 -0.33
N ASN A 63 -0.84 9.15 -0.41
CA ASN A 63 -1.93 8.62 0.40
C ASN A 63 -1.43 7.48 1.30
N SER A 64 -1.22 7.81 2.57
CA SER A 64 -0.76 6.87 3.60
C SER A 64 -1.85 5.91 4.08
N ARG A 65 -3.13 6.16 3.76
CA ARG A 65 -4.24 5.27 4.09
C ARG A 65 -4.11 3.98 3.29
N VAL A 66 -4.22 2.85 3.97
CA VAL A 66 -4.28 1.54 3.34
C VAL A 66 -5.63 1.40 2.63
N THR A 67 -5.59 1.15 1.33
CA THR A 67 -6.76 0.83 0.51
C THR A 67 -6.78 -0.67 0.25
N ALA A 68 -7.94 -1.31 0.40
CA ALA A 68 -8.13 -2.74 0.21
C ALA A 68 -9.05 -3.02 -0.97
N ILE A 69 -8.73 -4.03 -1.78
CA ILE A 69 -9.54 -4.54 -2.88
C ILE A 69 -9.70 -6.04 -2.66
N SER A 70 -10.95 -6.51 -2.70
CA SER A 70 -11.28 -7.93 -2.59
C SER A 70 -11.47 -8.52 -3.99
N LEU A 71 -10.70 -9.56 -4.30
CA LEU A 71 -10.83 -10.30 -5.55
C LEU A 71 -12.08 -11.18 -5.55
N PHE A 72 -12.43 -11.75 -4.40
CA PHE A 72 -13.55 -12.69 -4.31
C PHE A 72 -14.92 -12.02 -4.30
N ASP A 73 -14.97 -10.71 -4.06
CA ASP A 73 -16.18 -9.91 -4.23
C ASP A 73 -16.41 -9.48 -5.70
N GLU A 74 -15.53 -9.90 -6.62
CA GLU A 74 -15.61 -9.61 -8.05
C GLU A 74 -15.93 -10.86 -8.89
N PRO A 75 -16.58 -10.73 -10.06
CA PRO A 75 -16.88 -11.87 -10.93
C PRO A 75 -15.61 -12.52 -11.50
N LEU A 76 -15.18 -13.64 -10.90
CA LEU A 76 -13.96 -14.35 -11.29
C LEU A 76 -14.02 -14.96 -12.69
N ASN A 77 -15.23 -15.33 -13.15
CA ASN A 77 -15.48 -15.90 -14.48
C ASN A 77 -16.06 -14.87 -15.46
N GLY A 78 -15.80 -13.57 -15.23
CA GLY A 78 -16.23 -12.52 -16.13
C GLY A 78 -15.41 -12.46 -17.42
N ASN A 79 -16.00 -11.92 -18.48
CA ASN A 79 -15.32 -11.72 -19.77
C ASN A 79 -14.62 -10.35 -19.88
N THR A 80 -14.64 -9.55 -18.82
CA THR A 80 -14.11 -8.17 -18.83
C THR A 80 -13.27 -7.92 -17.59
N ALA A 81 -12.10 -7.30 -17.76
CA ALA A 81 -11.27 -6.86 -16.65
C ALA A 81 -11.93 -5.69 -15.91
N ARG A 82 -11.86 -5.72 -14.58
CA ARG A 82 -12.29 -4.60 -13.73
C ARG A 82 -11.08 -3.81 -13.27
N ALA A 83 -11.14 -2.49 -13.42
CA ALA A 83 -10.08 -1.58 -13.03
C ALA A 83 -10.58 -0.66 -11.92
N PHE A 84 -9.78 -0.53 -10.87
CA PHE A 84 -10.00 0.41 -9.78
C PHE A 84 -8.95 1.51 -9.88
N PRO A 85 -9.34 2.80 -9.87
CA PRO A 85 -8.39 3.89 -9.94
C PRO A 85 -7.50 3.91 -8.68
N LEU A 86 -6.25 4.32 -8.86
CA LEU A 86 -5.31 4.45 -7.75
C LEU A 86 -5.59 5.74 -6.98
N GLU A 87 -5.85 5.61 -5.68
CA GLU A 87 -6.07 6.75 -4.78
C GLU A 87 -4.74 7.47 -4.46
N ARG A 88 -4.47 8.55 -5.20
CA ARG A 88 -3.25 9.36 -5.06
C ARG A 88 -3.42 10.61 -4.21
N ALA A 89 -4.66 11.09 -4.00
CA ALA A 89 -4.86 12.28 -3.19
C ALA A 89 -4.61 11.96 -1.70
N PRO A 90 -3.95 12.84 -0.95
CA PRO A 90 -3.85 12.67 0.49
C PRO A 90 -5.24 12.71 1.11
N GLN A 91 -5.52 11.77 2.02
CA GLN A 91 -6.76 11.74 2.77
C GLN A 91 -6.50 12.19 4.20
N PHE A 92 -7.03 13.36 4.55
CA PHE A 92 -6.93 13.92 5.89
C PHE A 92 -8.23 13.73 6.65
N HIS A 93 -8.15 13.17 7.86
CA HIS A 93 -9.26 13.14 8.79
C HIS A 93 -9.23 14.41 9.65
N TYR A 94 -10.16 15.34 9.40
CA TYR A 94 -10.29 16.55 10.20
C TYR A 94 -11.20 16.29 11.41
N VAL A 95 -10.66 16.41 12.61
CA VAL A 95 -11.40 16.16 13.87
C VAL A 95 -12.16 17.38 14.40
N ASN A 96 -11.94 18.56 13.80
CA ASN A 96 -12.47 19.83 14.28
C ASN A 96 -13.14 20.68 13.19
N ARG A 97 -13.25 20.17 11.96
CA ARG A 97 -13.95 20.82 10.86
C ARG A 97 -15.12 19.94 10.46
N ALA A 98 -16.33 20.42 10.75
CA ALA A 98 -17.57 19.87 10.22
C ALA A 98 -17.71 20.23 8.73
#